data_AF-A0A5B7CLD5-F1
#
_entry.id   AF-A0A5B7CLD5-F1
#
_cell.length_a   1.000
_cell.length_b   1.000
_cell.length_c   1.000
_cell.angle_alpha   90.00
_cell.angle_beta   90.00
_cell.angle_gamma   90.00
#
_symmetry.space_group_name_H-M   'P 1'
#
loop_
_entity.id
_entity.type
_entity.pdbx_description
1 polymer ?
#
loop_
_entity_poly.entity_id
_entity_poly.type
_entity_poly.pdbx_seq_one_letter_code
_entity_poly.pdbx_strand_id
1 'polypeptide(L)'
;MDARCSDGDFIGSSVYHEAPGWLDVVVVVRDCERAAQGGVCVCVPAGDTAAGMNWDNRSVSTAEGLASHLVTLEVVVPRAVIPGQEEHHVEAGSTISLTCFIEQSPVAPQYIFWYHNARMINYDRERGGVTVHIEAQPKVASLLRVRDARPEDSGNYTCAAANTESASVTVYITEAANKIAAVQPRAPDSSAAPVLSFPLLLSLLLLAPLLHYLSEL
;
A
#
# COMPACT_ATOMS: atom_id res chain seq x y z
N MET A 1 -21.12 20.63 -16.64
CA MET A 1 -21.40 20.08 -17.97
C MET A 1 -21.72 18.60 -17.81
N ASP A 2 -22.59 18.06 -18.64
CA ASP A 2 -22.94 16.63 -18.66
C ASP A 2 -22.39 16.00 -19.94
N ALA A 3 -21.79 14.82 -19.84
CA ALA A 3 -21.35 14.04 -20.99
C ALA A 3 -22.49 13.15 -21.47
N ARG A 4 -22.83 13.28 -22.76
CA ARG A 4 -23.87 12.49 -23.43
C ARG A 4 -23.35 11.91 -24.73
N CYS A 5 -23.84 10.73 -25.10
CA CYS A 5 -23.50 10.07 -26.35
C CYS A 5 -24.62 10.23 -27.41
N SER A 6 -24.33 9.85 -28.66
CA SER A 6 -25.23 9.99 -29.82
C SER A 6 -26.56 9.23 -29.71
N ASP A 7 -26.65 8.26 -28.80
CA ASP A 7 -27.87 7.57 -28.39
C ASP A 7 -28.74 8.38 -27.41
N GLY A 8 -28.25 9.53 -26.94
CA GLY A 8 -28.92 10.43 -26.00
C GLY A 8 -28.64 10.08 -24.53
N ASP A 9 -27.92 9.00 -24.25
CA ASP A 9 -27.69 8.50 -22.90
C ASP A 9 -26.71 9.40 -22.13
N PHE A 10 -27.00 9.60 -20.85
CA PHE A 10 -26.12 10.29 -19.91
C PHE A 10 -25.05 9.34 -19.41
N ILE A 11 -23.78 9.67 -19.66
CA ILE A 11 -22.64 8.81 -19.30
C ILE A 11 -21.75 9.39 -18.22
N GLY A 12 -21.90 10.66 -17.84
CA GLY A 12 -21.07 11.28 -16.81
C GLY A 12 -21.27 12.78 -16.66
N SER A 13 -20.66 13.37 -15.63
CA SER A 13 -20.65 14.83 -15.44
C SER A 13 -19.22 15.33 -15.36
N SER A 14 -19.00 16.56 -15.80
CA SER A 14 -17.73 17.27 -15.65
C SER A 14 -17.47 17.64 -14.19
N VAL A 15 -16.24 17.45 -13.77
CA VAL A 15 -15.68 18.02 -12.55
C VAL A 15 -14.61 19.02 -12.97
N TYR A 16 -14.64 20.18 -12.34
CA TYR A 16 -13.67 21.24 -12.58
C TYR A 16 -12.45 21.00 -11.68
N HIS A 17 -11.26 21.02 -12.26
CA HIS A 17 -10.02 21.07 -11.50
C HIS A 17 -9.37 22.44 -11.72
N GLU A 18 -9.16 23.21 -10.65
CA GLU A 18 -8.43 24.47 -10.73
C GLU A 18 -6.93 24.15 -10.83
N ALA A 19 -6.39 24.16 -12.04
CA ALA A 19 -4.96 24.26 -12.29
C ALA A 19 -4.57 25.74 -12.44
N PRO A 20 -3.37 26.17 -12.02
CA PRO A 20 -2.96 27.56 -12.20
C PRO A 20 -2.75 27.86 -13.69
N GLY A 21 -3.70 28.59 -14.30
CA GLY A 21 -3.58 29.17 -15.63
C GLY A 21 -4.58 28.67 -16.68
N TRP A 22 -5.29 27.55 -16.43
CA TRP A 22 -6.36 27.02 -17.30
C TRP A 22 -7.40 26.24 -16.47
N LEU A 23 -8.66 26.25 -16.91
CA LEU A 23 -9.72 25.38 -16.38
C LEU A 23 -9.62 24.03 -17.07
N ASP A 24 -8.97 23.05 -16.46
CA ASP A 24 -9.01 21.67 -16.94
C ASP A 24 -10.38 21.07 -16.55
N VAL A 25 -11.17 20.74 -17.57
CA VAL A 25 -12.48 20.11 -17.41
C VAL A 25 -12.28 18.60 -17.46
N VAL A 26 -12.34 17.94 -16.30
CA VAL A 26 -12.26 16.48 -16.22
C VAL A 26 -13.67 15.91 -16.30
N VAL A 27 -13.94 15.08 -17.29
CA VAL A 27 -15.25 14.41 -17.40
C VAL A 27 -15.18 13.08 -16.65
N VAL A 28 -15.91 12.97 -15.53
CA VAL A 28 -16.03 11.71 -14.80
C VAL A 28 -17.12 10.88 -15.46
N VAL A 29 -16.70 9.91 -16.27
CA VAL A 29 -17.59 8.96 -16.94
C VAL A 29 -17.95 7.85 -15.97
N ARG A 30 -19.25 7.67 -15.73
CA ARG A 30 -19.80 6.64 -14.84
C ARG A 30 -19.93 5.27 -15.52
N ASP A 31 -20.06 5.23 -16.86
CA ASP A 31 -20.23 3.99 -17.62
C ASP A 31 -19.24 3.92 -18.81
N CYS A 32 -18.00 3.51 -18.50
CA CYS A 32 -16.91 3.47 -19.48
C CYS A 32 -17.08 2.36 -20.54
N GLU A 33 -17.74 1.25 -20.20
CA GLU A 33 -17.95 0.13 -21.11
C GLU A 33 -18.88 0.52 -22.26
N ARG A 34 -19.93 1.31 -21.97
CA ARG A 34 -20.80 1.89 -23.02
C ARG A 34 -20.11 3.00 -23.81
N ALA A 35 -19.34 3.88 -23.16
CA ALA A 35 -18.57 4.90 -23.88
C ALA A 35 -17.58 4.27 -24.90
N ALA A 36 -17.06 3.07 -24.59
CA ALA A 36 -16.16 2.33 -25.47
C ALA A 36 -16.85 1.61 -26.65
N GLN A 37 -18.19 1.52 -26.69
CA GLN A 37 -18.94 0.85 -27.77
C GLN A 37 -18.99 1.63 -29.09
N GLY A 38 -18.25 2.75 -29.20
CA GLY A 38 -17.96 3.40 -30.48
C GLY A 38 -18.88 4.54 -30.89
N GLY A 39 -19.68 5.10 -29.97
CA GLY A 39 -20.48 6.30 -30.19
C GLY A 39 -19.66 7.60 -30.08
N VAL A 40 -20.16 8.69 -30.68
CA VAL A 40 -19.60 10.03 -30.47
C VAL A 40 -20.24 10.63 -29.21
N CYS A 41 -19.43 11.04 -28.24
CA CYS A 41 -19.90 11.66 -27.00
C CYS A 41 -19.39 13.10 -26.87
N VAL A 42 -20.23 13.97 -26.30
CA VAL A 42 -20.01 15.42 -26.22
C VAL A 42 -20.45 15.95 -24.85
N CYS A 43 -19.87 17.07 -24.44
CA CYS A 43 -20.25 17.78 -23.20
C CYS A 43 -21.34 18.82 -23.51
N VAL A 44 -22.48 18.73 -22.82
CA VAL A 44 -23.58 19.72 -22.84
C VAL A 44 -23.64 20.50 -21.52
N PRO A 45 -24.30 21.67 -21.46
CA PRO A 45 -24.65 22.30 -20.19
C PRO A 45 -25.42 21.33 -19.27
N ALA A 46 -25.25 21.49 -17.95
CA ALA A 46 -25.87 20.57 -17.00
C ALA A 46 -27.41 20.68 -17.08
N GLY A 47 -28.09 19.55 -17.20
CA GLY A 47 -29.55 19.49 -17.31
C GLY A 47 -30.11 19.66 -18.73
N ASP A 48 -29.28 19.98 -19.73
CA ASP A 48 -29.72 20.01 -21.13
C ASP A 48 -29.76 18.61 -21.74
N THR A 49 -30.72 18.39 -22.64
CA THR A 49 -30.75 17.26 -23.56
C THR A 49 -29.89 17.58 -24.78
N ALA A 50 -29.22 16.60 -25.40
CA ALA A 50 -28.47 16.78 -26.65
C ALA A 50 -29.32 17.16 -27.88
N ALA A 51 -30.55 17.63 -27.66
CA ALA A 51 -31.47 18.13 -28.67
C ALA A 51 -30.91 19.41 -29.31
N GLY A 52 -30.74 19.40 -30.63
CA GLY A 52 -30.15 20.52 -31.38
C GLY A 52 -28.64 20.37 -31.65
N MET A 53 -28.04 19.24 -31.29
CA MET A 53 -26.67 18.91 -31.69
C MET A 53 -26.61 18.32 -33.10
N ASN A 54 -25.62 18.75 -33.88
CA ASN A 54 -25.24 18.12 -35.13
C ASN A 54 -24.16 17.06 -34.85
N TRP A 55 -24.55 15.78 -34.95
CA TRP A 55 -23.70 14.64 -34.66
C TRP A 55 -22.63 14.37 -35.73
N ASP A 56 -22.86 14.80 -36.98
CA ASP A 56 -21.92 14.60 -38.08
C ASP A 56 -20.68 15.50 -37.92
N ASN A 57 -20.88 16.74 -37.46
CA ASN A 57 -19.80 17.72 -37.31
C ASN A 57 -19.47 18.12 -35.86
N ARG A 58 -20.11 17.49 -34.86
CA ARG A 58 -19.88 17.73 -33.42
C ARG A 58 -20.06 19.20 -33.00
N SER A 59 -21.14 19.84 -33.46
CA SER A 59 -21.45 21.25 -33.14
C SER A 59 -22.86 21.44 -32.60
N VAL A 60 -23.07 22.50 -31.80
CA VAL A 60 -24.38 22.94 -31.31
C VAL A 60 -24.67 24.35 -31.80
N SER A 61 -25.90 24.62 -32.22
CA SER A 61 -26.36 25.98 -32.58
C SER A 61 -26.80 26.72 -31.32
N THR A 62 -26.08 27.77 -30.94
CA THR A 62 -26.42 28.67 -29.83
C THR A 62 -26.92 30.02 -30.35
N ALA A 63 -27.46 30.87 -29.47
CA ALA A 63 -27.87 32.23 -29.82
C ALA A 63 -26.71 33.11 -30.36
N GLU A 64 -25.46 32.73 -30.07
CA GLU A 64 -24.25 33.41 -30.53
C GLU A 64 -23.61 32.75 -31.76
N GLY A 65 -24.16 31.64 -32.28
CA GLY A 65 -23.68 30.95 -33.47
C GLY A 65 -23.38 29.45 -33.26
N LEU A 66 -22.67 28.84 -34.20
CA LEU A 66 -22.22 27.45 -34.07
C LEU A 66 -21.09 27.37 -33.05
N ALA A 67 -21.32 26.65 -31.96
CA ALA A 67 -20.32 26.36 -30.94
C ALA A 67 -19.91 24.88 -31.01
N SER A 68 -18.61 24.61 -31.03
CA SER A 68 -18.07 23.27 -30.88
C SER A 68 -16.79 23.36 -30.05
N HIS A 69 -16.72 22.60 -28.96
CA HIS A 69 -15.51 22.51 -28.14
C HIS A 69 -15.03 21.06 -28.16
N LEU A 70 -13.80 20.85 -28.62
CA LEU A 70 -13.18 19.53 -28.61
C LEU A 70 -12.62 19.28 -27.21
N VAL A 71 -13.15 18.26 -26.53
CA VAL A 71 -12.66 17.83 -25.23
C VAL A 71 -12.04 16.44 -25.41
N THR A 72 -10.83 16.25 -24.88
CA THR A 72 -10.20 14.94 -24.80
C THR A 72 -10.73 14.25 -23.54
N LEU A 73 -11.36 13.09 -23.71
CA LEU A 73 -11.78 12.26 -22.59
C LEU A 73 -10.61 11.37 -22.15
N GLU A 74 -10.16 11.54 -20.91
CA GLU A 74 -9.23 10.61 -20.27
C GLU A 74 -9.97 9.80 -19.21
N VAL A 75 -10.00 8.47 -19.40
CA VAL A 75 -10.57 7.55 -18.43
C VAL A 75 -9.47 7.12 -17.47
N VAL A 76 -9.60 7.51 -16.21
CA VAL A 76 -8.71 7.08 -15.13
C VAL A 76 -9.48 6.16 -14.18
N VAL A 77 -8.85 5.05 -13.79
CA VAL A 77 -9.38 4.15 -12.76
C VAL A 77 -8.59 4.45 -11.47
N PRO A 78 -9.23 5.05 -10.46
CA PRO A 78 -8.56 5.32 -9.19
C PRO A 78 -8.14 4.03 -8.50
N ARG A 79 -7.04 4.09 -7.76
CA ARG A 79 -6.49 2.92 -7.05
C ARG A 79 -6.17 3.25 -5.60
N ALA A 80 -6.57 2.35 -4.69
CA ALA A 80 -6.11 2.36 -3.32
C ALA A 80 -4.70 1.76 -3.24
N VAL A 81 -3.85 2.34 -2.40
CA VAL A 81 -2.47 1.90 -2.18
C VAL A 81 -2.19 1.89 -0.68
N ILE A 82 -1.73 0.75 -0.17
CA ILE A 82 -1.18 0.62 1.18
C ILE A 82 0.34 0.50 1.03
N PRO A 83 1.14 1.51 1.42
CA PRO A 83 2.58 1.46 1.25
C PRO A 83 3.20 0.38 2.14
N GLY A 84 4.14 -0.39 1.58
CA GLY A 84 4.82 -1.47 2.30
C GLY A 84 5.06 -2.67 1.39
N GLN A 85 5.56 -3.76 1.99
CA GLN A 85 5.57 -5.07 1.34
C GLN A 85 4.17 -5.70 1.43
N GLU A 86 3.91 -6.75 0.65
CA GLU A 86 2.64 -7.51 0.70
C GLU A 86 2.38 -8.09 2.10
N GLU A 87 3.45 -8.27 2.88
CA GLU A 87 3.43 -8.79 4.25
C GLU A 87 4.02 -7.78 5.23
N HIS A 88 3.37 -7.60 6.39
CA HIS A 88 3.79 -6.69 7.44
C HIS A 88 3.84 -7.39 8.79
N HIS A 89 5.01 -7.40 9.43
CA HIS A 89 5.19 -8.00 10.76
C HIS A 89 5.05 -6.95 11.86
N VAL A 90 4.34 -7.30 12.93
CA VAL A 90 4.08 -6.41 14.07
C VAL A 90 4.26 -7.22 15.36
N GLU A 91 4.91 -6.65 16.37
CA GLU A 91 5.09 -7.33 17.65
C GLU A 91 3.79 -7.32 18.47
N ALA A 92 3.52 -8.42 19.18
CA ALA A 92 2.39 -8.51 20.10
C ALA A 92 2.45 -7.39 21.16
N GLY A 93 1.29 -6.80 21.48
CA GLY A 93 1.14 -5.66 22.39
C GLY A 93 1.45 -4.28 21.77
N SER A 94 2.02 -4.24 20.55
CA SER A 94 2.28 -2.97 19.85
C SER A 94 1.03 -2.44 19.12
N THR A 95 1.18 -1.46 18.24
CA THR A 95 0.05 -0.87 17.48
C THR A 95 0.23 -1.12 15.98
N ILE A 96 -0.74 -1.78 15.35
CA ILE A 96 -0.85 -1.86 13.90
C ILE A 96 -1.27 -0.49 13.39
N SER A 97 -0.52 0.06 12.42
CA SER A 97 -0.79 1.37 11.83
C SER A 97 -0.66 1.27 10.32
N LEU A 98 -1.79 1.23 9.62
CA LEU A 98 -1.84 1.13 8.16
C LEU A 98 -2.44 2.40 7.57
N THR A 99 -1.74 2.97 6.58
CA THR A 99 -2.24 4.13 5.83
C THR A 99 -2.61 3.68 4.43
N CYS A 100 -3.83 3.98 4.01
CA CYS A 100 -4.33 3.77 2.66
C CYS A 100 -4.41 5.11 1.94
N PHE A 101 -3.77 5.22 0.78
CA PHE A 101 -3.84 6.38 -0.10
C PHE A 101 -4.72 6.06 -1.30
N ILE A 102 -5.52 7.04 -1.72
CA ILE A 102 -6.28 6.95 -2.96
C ILE A 102 -5.55 7.77 -4.02
N GLU A 103 -5.06 7.10 -5.05
CA GLU A 103 -4.31 7.70 -6.15
C GLU A 103 -5.16 7.77 -7.42
N GLN A 104 -4.82 8.71 -8.31
CA GLN A 104 -5.46 8.88 -9.63
C GLN A 104 -6.98 9.11 -9.56
N SER A 105 -7.46 9.65 -8.43
CA SER A 105 -8.86 9.98 -8.26
C SER A 105 -9.10 11.46 -8.59
N PRO A 106 -9.86 11.78 -9.66
CA PRO A 106 -10.18 13.16 -10.00
C PRO A 106 -11.13 13.82 -8.98
N VAL A 107 -11.80 13.00 -8.16
CA VAL A 107 -12.73 13.41 -7.09
C VAL A 107 -12.40 12.62 -5.83
N ALA A 108 -12.56 13.22 -4.65
CA ALA A 108 -12.49 12.46 -3.40
C ALA A 108 -13.56 11.35 -3.36
N PRO A 109 -13.23 10.13 -2.91
CA PRO A 109 -14.20 9.04 -2.81
C PRO A 109 -15.26 9.36 -1.75
N GLN A 110 -16.49 8.86 -1.96
CA GLN A 110 -17.59 9.08 -1.02
C GLN A 110 -17.40 8.35 0.33
N TYR A 111 -16.67 7.24 0.33
CA TYR A 111 -16.35 6.46 1.51
C TYR A 111 -15.03 5.71 1.35
N ILE A 112 -14.42 5.36 2.48
CA ILE A 112 -13.27 4.45 2.57
C ILE A 112 -13.54 3.46 3.70
N PHE A 113 -13.53 2.17 3.37
CA PHE A 113 -13.75 1.06 4.29
C PHE A 113 -12.50 0.23 4.50
N TRP A 114 -12.34 -0.25 5.73
CA TRP A 114 -11.31 -1.19 6.14
C TRP A 114 -11.96 -2.52 6.49
N TYR A 115 -11.39 -3.60 5.98
CA TYR A 115 -11.79 -4.96 6.28
C TYR A 115 -10.63 -5.73 6.90
N HIS A 116 -10.95 -6.59 7.87
CA HIS A 116 -10.06 -7.63 8.38
C HIS A 116 -10.70 -8.98 8.08
N ASN A 117 -10.04 -9.83 7.28
CA ASN A 117 -10.55 -11.16 6.90
C ASN A 117 -12.01 -11.13 6.42
N ALA A 118 -12.37 -10.15 5.58
CA ALA A 118 -13.72 -9.87 5.06
C ALA A 118 -14.74 -9.23 6.04
N ARG A 119 -14.39 -9.00 7.31
CA ARG A 119 -15.24 -8.24 8.25
C ARG A 119 -14.88 -6.76 8.22
N MET A 120 -15.88 -5.89 8.03
CA MET A 120 -15.68 -4.44 8.13
C MET A 120 -15.35 -4.02 9.57
N ILE A 121 -14.29 -3.23 9.76
CA ILE A 121 -13.77 -2.81 11.08
C ILE A 121 -13.80 -1.29 11.32
N ASN A 122 -14.39 -0.50 10.42
CA ASN A 122 -14.44 0.96 10.51
C ASN A 122 -14.98 1.54 11.83
N TYR A 123 -15.92 0.84 12.46
CA TYR A 123 -16.61 1.29 13.67
C TYR A 123 -16.07 0.68 14.96
N ASP A 124 -15.01 -0.12 14.87
CA ASP A 124 -14.42 -0.77 16.03
C ASP A 124 -13.61 0.26 16.86
N ARG A 125 -14.28 0.83 17.87
CA ARG A 125 -13.71 1.89 18.71
C ARG A 125 -12.97 1.35 19.93
N GLU A 126 -13.13 0.07 20.26
CA GLU A 126 -12.55 -0.50 21.49
C GLU A 126 -11.01 -0.49 21.44
N ARG A 127 -10.43 -0.64 20.24
CA ARG A 127 -8.98 -0.88 20.10
C ARG A 127 -8.25 0.04 19.14
N GLY A 128 -8.84 1.11 18.62
CA GLY A 128 -8.05 2.15 17.92
C GLY A 128 -8.72 2.85 16.74
N GLY A 129 -9.85 2.34 16.25
CA GLY A 129 -10.70 3.03 15.27
C GLY A 129 -10.06 3.29 13.90
N VAL A 130 -10.91 3.62 12.93
CA VAL A 130 -10.47 4.18 11.65
C VAL A 130 -10.58 5.70 11.72
N THR A 131 -9.47 6.38 11.49
CA THR A 131 -9.45 7.83 11.29
C THR A 131 -9.22 8.11 9.81
N VAL A 132 -10.22 8.67 9.13
CA VAL A 132 -10.08 9.11 7.75
C VAL A 132 -9.55 10.56 7.76
N HIS A 133 -8.44 10.81 7.08
CA HIS A 133 -7.91 12.16 6.90
C HIS A 133 -8.06 12.55 5.44
N ILE A 134 -9.11 13.33 5.15
CA ILE A 134 -9.37 13.84 3.81
C ILE A 134 -8.64 15.17 3.68
N GLU A 135 -7.43 15.14 3.14
CA GLU A 135 -6.79 16.36 2.63
C GLU A 135 -7.32 16.64 1.22
N ALA A 136 -7.84 17.86 1.03
CA ALA A 136 -8.29 18.34 -0.27
C ALA A 136 -7.06 18.57 -1.15
N GLN A 137 -6.79 17.59 -2.02
CA GLN A 137 -5.70 17.53 -2.98
C GLN A 137 -4.27 17.59 -2.39
N PRO A 138 -3.32 16.82 -2.96
CA PRO A 138 -3.47 15.91 -4.09
C PRO A 138 -3.78 14.45 -3.69
N LYS A 139 -3.83 14.09 -2.40
CA LYS A 139 -4.00 12.69 -1.96
C LYS A 139 -4.97 12.54 -0.79
N VAL A 140 -6.05 11.77 -1.01
CA VAL A 140 -6.97 11.36 0.06
C VAL A 140 -6.36 10.17 0.81
N ALA A 141 -6.34 10.20 2.14
CA ALA A 141 -5.76 9.13 2.95
C ALA A 141 -6.71 8.64 4.06
N SER A 142 -6.63 7.34 4.38
CA SER A 142 -7.30 6.72 5.52
C SER A 142 -6.29 6.01 6.40
N LEU A 143 -6.36 6.24 7.70
CA LEU A 143 -5.46 5.66 8.69
C LEU A 143 -6.24 4.69 9.59
N LEU A 144 -5.87 3.41 9.51
CA LEU A 144 -6.32 2.39 10.44
C LEU A 144 -5.31 2.25 11.57
N ARG A 145 -5.80 2.28 12.82
CA ARG A 145 -4.99 1.98 14.01
C ARG A 145 -5.64 0.87 14.84
N VAL A 146 -4.89 -0.18 15.13
CA VAL A 146 -5.28 -1.25 16.06
C VAL A 146 -4.21 -1.36 17.14
N ARG A 147 -4.53 -0.93 18.35
CA ARG A 147 -3.67 -0.94 19.54
C ARG A 147 -3.71 -2.31 20.20
N ASP A 148 -2.68 -2.60 21.00
CA ASP A 148 -2.58 -3.83 21.78
C ASP A 148 -2.65 -5.07 20.87
N ALA A 149 -1.83 -5.11 19.81
CA ALA A 149 -1.90 -6.14 18.78
C ALA A 149 -1.82 -7.56 19.38
N ARG A 150 -2.80 -8.42 19.06
CA ARG A 150 -2.87 -9.81 19.52
C ARG A 150 -2.69 -10.79 18.38
N PRO A 151 -2.33 -12.06 18.64
CA PRO A 151 -2.23 -13.08 17.61
C PRO A 151 -3.47 -13.16 16.70
N GLU A 152 -4.68 -13.00 17.26
CA GLU A 152 -5.95 -12.97 16.51
C GLU A 152 -6.12 -11.77 15.56
N ASP A 153 -5.36 -10.69 15.75
CA ASP A 153 -5.37 -9.52 14.86
C ASP A 153 -4.58 -9.80 13.56
N SER A 154 -3.88 -10.93 13.46
CA SER A 154 -3.22 -11.35 12.23
C SER A 154 -4.23 -11.64 11.11
N GLY A 155 -3.81 -11.42 9.87
CA GLY A 155 -4.65 -11.72 8.70
C GLY A 155 -4.61 -10.63 7.65
N ASN A 156 -5.56 -10.69 6.73
CA ASN A 156 -5.62 -9.79 5.59
C ASN A 156 -6.39 -8.52 5.93
N TYR A 157 -5.74 -7.37 5.72
CA TYR A 157 -6.31 -6.04 5.88
C TYR A 157 -6.54 -5.42 4.49
N THR A 158 -7.79 -5.13 4.15
CA THR A 158 -8.17 -4.54 2.86
C THR A 158 -8.71 -3.13 3.04
N CYS A 159 -8.18 -2.19 2.27
CA CYS A 159 -8.74 -0.85 2.09
C CYS A 159 -9.55 -0.80 0.79
N ALA A 160 -10.83 -0.46 0.87
CA ALA A 160 -11.73 -0.33 -0.27
C ALA A 160 -12.43 1.03 -0.24
N ALA A 161 -12.34 1.78 -1.34
CA ALA A 161 -13.01 3.07 -1.50
C ALA A 161 -13.99 3.05 -2.68
N ALA A 162 -14.88 4.04 -2.74
CA ALA A 162 -15.88 4.15 -3.80
C ALA A 162 -15.20 4.35 -5.17
N ASN A 163 -15.56 3.53 -6.17
CA ASN A 163 -15.04 3.58 -7.54
C ASN A 163 -13.52 3.43 -7.63
N THR A 164 -12.90 2.64 -6.75
CA THR A 164 -11.45 2.43 -6.74
C THR A 164 -11.10 0.95 -6.72
N GLU A 165 -10.01 0.56 -7.35
CA GLU A 165 -9.39 -0.75 -7.09
C GLU A 165 -8.89 -0.81 -5.63
N SER A 166 -9.28 -1.85 -4.88
CA SER A 166 -8.90 -2.01 -3.47
C SER A 166 -7.45 -2.46 -3.30
N ALA A 167 -6.82 -2.08 -2.18
CA ALA A 167 -5.51 -2.59 -1.77
C ALA A 167 -5.64 -3.50 -0.55
N SER A 168 -4.81 -4.54 -0.49
CA SER A 168 -4.74 -5.45 0.64
C SER A 168 -3.30 -5.67 1.09
N VAL A 169 -3.12 -5.91 2.39
CA VAL A 169 -1.84 -6.28 3.01
C VAL A 169 -2.09 -7.36 4.05
N THR A 170 -1.20 -8.33 4.16
CA THR A 170 -1.29 -9.37 5.19
C THR A 170 -0.43 -8.96 6.38
N VAL A 171 -1.03 -8.90 7.58
CA VAL A 171 -0.33 -8.56 8.82
C VAL A 171 -0.12 -9.81 9.64
N TYR A 172 1.11 -10.00 10.14
CA TYR A 172 1.48 -11.09 11.03
C TYR A 172 1.90 -10.54 12.39
N ILE A 173 1.21 -10.98 13.44
CA ILE A 173 1.58 -10.63 14.81
C ILE A 173 2.54 -11.67 15.35
N THR A 174 3.77 -11.25 15.64
CA THR A 174 4.78 -12.11 16.25
C THR A 174 4.79 -11.86 17.75
N GLU A 175 4.71 -12.92 18.56
CA GLU A 175 4.98 -12.79 19.99
C GLU A 175 6.38 -12.23 20.18
N ALA A 176 6.53 -11.25 21.07
CA ALA A 176 7.83 -10.70 21.39
C ALA A 176 8.72 -11.87 21.81
N ALA A 177 9.75 -12.16 21.02
CA ALA A 177 10.75 -13.12 21.43
C ALA A 177 11.29 -12.59 22.76
N ASN A 178 11.05 -13.34 23.84
CA ASN A 178 11.74 -13.13 25.09
C ASN A 178 13.22 -12.98 24.71
N LYS A 179 13.80 -11.79 24.87
CA LYS A 179 15.22 -11.54 24.62
C LYS A 179 16.02 -12.27 25.71
N ILE A 180 16.00 -13.59 25.67
CA ILE A 180 16.83 -14.48 26.46
C ILE A 180 17.64 -15.28 25.44
N ALA A 181 18.57 -14.58 24.80
CA ALA A 181 19.64 -15.19 24.03
C ALA A 181 20.97 -14.57 24.46
N ALA A 182 21.40 -14.97 25.65
CA ALA A 182 22.81 -15.13 25.99
C ALA A 182 22.92 -16.10 27.18
N VAL A 183 22.52 -17.36 26.99
CA VAL A 183 23.06 -18.44 27.84
C VAL A 183 24.51 -18.61 27.40
N GLN A 184 25.44 -17.89 28.02
CA GLN A 184 26.82 -18.38 28.04
C GLN A 184 26.81 -19.67 28.86
N PRO A 185 27.32 -20.80 28.33
CA PRO A 185 27.69 -21.90 29.20
C PRO A 185 28.70 -21.35 30.21
N ARG A 186 28.37 -21.37 31.50
CA ARG A 186 29.38 -21.28 32.55
C ARG A 186 30.38 -22.39 32.26
N ALA A 187 31.61 -22.03 31.90
CA ALA A 187 32.70 -22.97 31.91
C ALA A 187 32.80 -23.52 33.35
N PRO A 188 32.79 -24.86 33.54
CA PRO A 188 33.05 -25.44 34.85
C PRO A 188 34.48 -25.11 35.27
N ASP A 189 34.66 -24.81 36.56
CA ASP A 189 35.97 -24.66 37.20
C ASP A 189 36.85 -25.86 36.84
N SER A 190 37.91 -25.60 36.07
CA SER A 190 38.90 -26.59 35.68
C SER A 190 39.70 -27.04 36.91
N SER A 191 39.17 -28.03 37.61
CA SER A 191 39.96 -28.89 38.49
C SER A 191 41.01 -29.63 37.65
N ALA A 192 42.28 -29.26 37.86
CA ALA A 192 43.50 -30.03 37.66
C ALA A 192 43.45 -31.19 36.65
N ALA A 193 43.95 -30.95 35.44
CA ALA A 193 44.60 -31.97 34.62
C ALA A 193 46.10 -31.61 34.51
N PRO A 194 47.03 -32.57 34.63
CA PRO A 194 48.45 -32.27 34.63
C PRO A 194 48.90 -31.99 33.21
N VAL A 195 49.19 -30.72 32.91
CA VAL A 195 49.91 -30.38 31.68
C VAL A 195 51.36 -30.74 31.93
N LEU A 196 51.83 -31.83 31.31
CA LEU A 196 53.24 -32.23 31.35
C LEU A 196 54.08 -31.02 30.95
N SER A 197 54.81 -30.49 31.92
CA SER A 197 55.54 -29.25 31.75
C SER A 197 56.63 -29.46 30.69
N PHE A 198 56.73 -28.50 29.77
CA PHE A 198 57.70 -28.48 28.68
C PHE A 198 59.19 -28.70 29.07
N PRO A 199 59.71 -28.44 30.29
CA PRO A 199 61.12 -28.68 30.57
C PRO A 199 61.48 -30.17 30.73
N LEU A 200 60.51 -31.06 31.00
CA LEU A 200 60.75 -32.52 31.09
C LEU A 200 60.92 -33.18 29.71
N LEU A 201 60.30 -32.61 28.67
CA LEU A 201 60.46 -33.12 27.31
C LEU A 201 61.82 -32.71 26.72
N LEU A 202 62.31 -31.52 27.08
CA LEU A 202 63.60 -30.99 26.62
C LEU A 202 64.79 -31.71 27.27
N SER A 203 64.68 -32.10 28.54
CA SER A 203 65.72 -32.89 29.21
C SER A 203 65.83 -34.31 28.64
N LEU A 204 64.71 -34.93 28.26
CA LEU A 204 64.70 -36.26 27.62
C LEU A 204 65.32 -36.24 26.21
N LEU A 205 65.09 -35.17 25.44
CA LEU A 205 65.70 -34.97 24.12
C LEU A 205 67.23 -34.79 24.17
N LEU A 206 67.77 -34.22 25.26
CA LEU A 206 69.21 -34.05 25.46
C LEU A 206 69.91 -35.31 25.99
N LEU A 207 69.18 -36.23 26.62
CA LEU A 207 69.71 -37.51 27.12
C LEU A 207 69.81 -38.60 26.04
N ALA A 208 69.01 -38.51 24.97
CA ALA A 208 69.02 -39.44 23.86
C ALA A 208 70.38 -39.56 23.11
N PRO A 209 71.09 -38.47 22.75
CA PRO A 209 72.39 -38.58 22.10
C PRO A 209 73.50 -39.13 23.03
N LEU A 210 73.37 -38.96 24.35
CA LEU A 210 74.33 -39.49 25.33
C LEU A 210 74.25 -41.02 25.45
N LEU A 211 73.04 -41.58 25.35
CA LEU A 211 72.81 -43.02 25.33
C LEU A 211 73.30 -43.68 24.03
N HIS A 212 73.24 -42.98 22.90
CA HIS A 212 73.81 -43.46 21.64
C HIS A 212 75.34 -43.53 21.70
N TYR A 213 75.99 -42.53 22.31
CA TYR A 213 77.44 -42.49 22.46
C TYR A 213 77.98 -43.64 23.35
N LEU A 214 77.22 -44.09 24.36
CA LEU A 214 77.60 -45.22 25.21
C LEU A 214 77.43 -46.59 24.55
N SER A 215 76.67 -46.69 23.45
CA SER A 215 76.53 -47.95 22.70
C SER A 215 77.60 -48.22 21.65
N GLU A 216 78.47 -47.23 21.37
CA GLU A 216 79.59 -47.33 20.42
C GLU A 216 80.96 -47.43 21.10
N LEU A 217 81.01 -47.67 22.42
CA LEU A 217 82.22 -47.96 23.21
C LEU A 217 82.37 -49.46 23.52
#